data_AF-A0A7Y6PY05-F1
#
_entry.id   AF-A0A7Y6PY05-F1
#
_cell.length_a   1.000
_cell.length_b   1.000
_cell.length_c   1.000
_cell.angle_alpha   90.00
_cell.angle_beta   90.00
_cell.angle_gamma   90.00
#
_symmetry.space_group_name_H-M   'P 1'
#
loop_
_entity.id
_entity.type
_entity.pdbx_description
1 polymer ?
#
loop_
_entity_poly.entity_id
_entity_poly.type
_entity_poly.pdbx_seq_one_letter_code
_entity_poly.pdbx_strand_id
1 'polypeptide(L)'
;MSAPDDDDDLITCDTHGETPATFVCRHVAFGVACGFHANPPAEDDPWPDAWCDLCEAAFQAAGGEWNEESESGVDLTLLCTHCYEAARARNIDVPQLARGASVALSEDEASKLFHHAVHAAQAIQEQSQAKWNWHTMARWDYSVESLTLTMSDPDRPTLVADLRLVGSYSTNTNTFQWAWETCGDCAPEAAASARLRELGTVRGISKLATPNFACDEDEGWKMASLAAYVLGADSLYRAPSKHLQIFMLLDNWRVVS
;
A
#
# COMPACT_ATOMS: atom_id res chain seq x y z
N MET A 1 -21.20 19.78 -13.71
CA MET A 1 -21.51 20.04 -12.28
C MET A 1 -20.87 21.38 -11.92
N SER A 2 -21.62 22.32 -11.35
CA SER A 2 -21.05 23.60 -10.92
C SER A 2 -20.23 23.37 -9.65
N ALA A 3 -19.02 23.94 -9.60
CA ALA A 3 -18.25 24.01 -8.36
C ALA A 3 -19.11 24.66 -7.26
N PRO A 4 -19.02 24.22 -5.99
CA PRO A 4 -19.74 24.85 -4.90
C PRO A 4 -19.18 26.26 -4.65
N ASP A 5 -20.07 27.22 -4.36
CA ASP A 5 -19.76 28.61 -4.01
C ASP A 5 -19.31 28.74 -2.52
N ASP A 6 -18.21 29.46 -2.30
CA ASP A 6 -17.77 30.29 -1.16
C ASP A 6 -18.01 29.86 0.31
N ASP A 7 -16.87 29.79 1.04
CA ASP A 7 -16.67 29.72 2.51
C ASP A 7 -17.26 28.51 3.28
N ASP A 8 -16.36 27.65 3.77
CA ASP A 8 -16.52 26.59 4.79
C ASP A 8 -16.94 25.16 4.35
N ASP A 9 -16.31 24.58 3.32
CA ASP A 9 -16.26 23.11 3.18
C ASP A 9 -15.20 22.50 4.12
N LEU A 10 -15.34 22.78 5.42
CA LEU A 10 -14.52 22.20 6.48
C LEU A 10 -14.99 20.77 6.79
N ILE A 11 -14.03 19.85 6.92
CA ILE A 11 -14.25 18.51 7.44
C ILE A 11 -13.49 18.34 8.76
N THR A 12 -14.12 17.68 9.73
CA THR A 12 -13.42 17.24 10.93
C THR A 12 -12.78 15.87 10.67
N CYS A 13 -11.46 15.85 10.47
CA CYS A 13 -10.69 14.62 10.36
C CYS A 13 -10.33 14.09 11.75
N ASP A 14 -10.52 12.78 11.97
CA ASP A 14 -10.16 12.12 13.24
C ASP A 14 -8.68 12.29 13.63
N THR A 15 -7.80 12.50 12.65
CA THR A 15 -6.35 12.64 12.85
C THR A 15 -5.88 14.09 12.87
N HIS A 16 -6.47 14.96 12.03
CA HIS A 16 -5.95 16.30 11.77
C HIS A 16 -6.86 17.43 12.25
N GLY A 17 -8.03 17.11 12.80
CA GLY A 17 -9.02 18.11 13.22
C GLY A 17 -9.71 18.77 12.03
N GLU A 18 -10.14 20.01 12.23
CA GLU A 18 -10.91 20.78 11.26
C GLU A 18 -10.00 21.41 10.20
N THR A 19 -10.19 21.02 8.95
CA THR A 19 -9.51 21.61 7.79
C THR A 19 -10.43 21.65 6.58
N PRO A 20 -10.08 22.37 5.50
CA PRO A 20 -10.80 22.24 4.23
C PRO A 20 -10.82 20.80 3.74
N ALA A 21 -11.85 20.47 2.96
CA ALA A 21 -12.07 19.18 2.34
C ALA A 21 -11.92 19.26 0.82
N THR A 22 -11.64 18.12 0.20
CA THR A 22 -11.53 17.98 -1.26
C THR A 22 -12.01 16.59 -1.68
N PHE A 23 -12.59 16.44 -2.87
CA PHE A 23 -13.05 15.15 -3.35
C PHE A 23 -11.93 14.39 -4.03
N VAL A 24 -11.81 13.11 -3.69
CA VAL A 24 -10.91 12.21 -4.37
C VAL A 24 -11.58 10.88 -4.65
N CYS A 25 -11.16 10.19 -5.71
CA CYS A 25 -11.62 8.82 -5.89
C CYS A 25 -11.08 7.90 -4.78
N ARG A 26 -11.87 6.90 -4.39
CA ARG A 26 -11.54 5.91 -3.36
C ARG A 26 -10.18 5.24 -3.60
N HIS A 27 -9.83 4.98 -4.86
CA HIS A 27 -8.54 4.39 -5.22
C HIS A 27 -7.35 5.27 -4.80
N VAL A 28 -7.43 6.60 -4.96
CA VAL A 28 -6.38 7.52 -4.49
C VAL A 28 -6.38 7.59 -2.98
N ALA A 29 -7.55 7.74 -2.36
CA ALA A 29 -7.68 7.89 -0.91
C ALA A 29 -7.04 6.71 -0.14
N PHE A 30 -7.37 5.48 -0.56
CA PHE A 30 -7.00 4.27 0.17
C PHE A 30 -5.91 3.43 -0.49
N GLY A 31 -5.49 3.75 -1.71
CA GLY A 31 -4.49 3.01 -2.45
C GLY A 31 -3.05 3.47 -2.30
N VAL A 32 -2.21 2.86 -3.12
CA VAL A 32 -0.80 3.18 -3.33
C VAL A 32 -0.46 2.92 -4.79
N ALA A 33 0.40 3.75 -5.37
CA ALA A 33 0.83 3.63 -6.76
C ALA A 33 -0.33 3.52 -7.78
N CYS A 34 -1.48 4.14 -7.49
CA CYS A 34 -2.65 4.16 -8.36
C CYS A 34 -2.58 5.25 -9.45
N GLY A 35 -1.58 6.13 -9.40
CA GLY A 35 -1.53 7.35 -10.20
C GLY A 35 -2.29 8.49 -9.53
N PHE A 36 -1.96 9.71 -9.92
CA PHE A 36 -2.54 10.93 -9.34
C PHE A 36 -2.76 11.96 -10.43
N HIS A 37 -4.02 12.19 -10.79
CA HIS A 37 -4.48 13.21 -11.72
C HIS A 37 -5.32 14.21 -10.97
N ALA A 38 -5.12 15.50 -11.25
CA ALA A 38 -5.88 16.59 -10.69
C ALA A 38 -5.74 17.80 -11.63
N ASN A 39 -6.64 18.76 -11.51
CA ASN A 39 -6.41 20.06 -12.14
C ASN A 39 -5.15 20.73 -11.56
N PRO A 40 -4.51 21.67 -12.28
CA PRO A 40 -3.43 22.46 -11.72
C PRO A 40 -3.93 23.22 -10.46
N PRO A 41 -3.22 23.16 -9.33
CA PRO A 41 -3.57 23.93 -8.15
C PRO A 41 -3.63 25.43 -8.46
N ALA A 42 -4.66 26.10 -7.98
CA ALA A 42 -4.86 27.54 -8.07
C ALA A 42 -4.69 28.22 -6.70
N GLU A 43 -4.70 29.56 -6.67
CA GLU A 43 -4.56 30.31 -5.42
C GLU A 43 -5.78 30.15 -4.50
N ASP A 44 -6.97 30.03 -5.10
CA ASP A 44 -8.27 29.82 -4.47
C ASP A 44 -8.64 28.33 -4.34
N ASP A 45 -8.05 27.45 -5.14
CA ASP A 45 -8.17 25.99 -5.03
C ASP A 45 -6.79 25.29 -5.02
N PRO A 46 -6.08 25.33 -3.87
CA PRO A 46 -4.77 24.68 -3.74
C PRO A 46 -4.85 23.13 -3.66
N TRP A 47 -6.02 22.55 -3.39
CA TRP A 47 -6.23 21.10 -3.27
C TRP A 47 -7.41 20.64 -4.16
N PRO A 48 -7.24 20.71 -5.49
CA PRO A 48 -8.31 20.36 -6.42
C PRO A 48 -8.68 18.89 -6.31
N ASP A 49 -9.87 18.55 -6.81
CA ASP A 49 -10.32 17.17 -6.87
C ASP A 49 -9.30 16.28 -7.61
N ALA A 50 -9.09 15.06 -7.10
CA ALA A 50 -8.06 14.16 -7.62
C ALA A 50 -8.53 12.72 -7.84
N TRP A 51 -7.99 12.08 -8.87
CA TRP A 51 -8.36 10.72 -9.26
C TRP A 51 -7.18 9.89 -9.77
N CYS A 52 -7.36 8.57 -9.83
CA CYS A 52 -6.31 7.62 -10.21
C CYS A 52 -6.23 7.40 -11.73
N ASP A 53 -5.24 6.65 -12.20
CA ASP A 53 -5.09 6.33 -13.63
C ASP A 53 -6.30 5.57 -14.21
N LEU A 54 -6.99 4.76 -13.40
CA LEU A 54 -8.19 4.04 -13.86
C LEU A 54 -9.36 5.00 -14.10
N CYS A 55 -9.60 5.91 -13.16
CA CYS A 55 -10.62 6.94 -13.30
C CYS A 55 -10.27 7.90 -14.45
N GLU A 56 -8.99 8.21 -14.67
CA GLU A 56 -8.52 9.03 -15.79
C GLU A 56 -8.83 8.37 -17.13
N ALA A 57 -8.59 7.06 -17.27
CA ALA A 57 -8.93 6.37 -18.50
C ALA A 57 -10.44 6.38 -18.77
N ALA A 58 -11.28 6.28 -17.74
CA ALA A 58 -12.73 6.42 -17.88
C ALA A 58 -13.14 7.85 -18.30
N PHE A 59 -12.55 8.87 -17.68
CA PHE A 59 -12.73 10.27 -18.04
C PHE A 59 -12.38 10.55 -19.50
N GLN A 60 -11.22 10.07 -19.96
CA GLN A 60 -10.77 10.22 -21.35
C GLN A 60 -11.64 9.44 -22.33
N ALA A 61 -12.09 8.23 -21.98
CA ALA A 61 -12.99 7.44 -22.82
C ALA A 61 -14.36 8.13 -23.03
N ALA A 62 -14.82 8.90 -22.04
CA ALA A 62 -16.03 9.72 -22.10
C ALA A 62 -15.84 11.07 -22.82
N GLY A 63 -14.68 11.31 -23.44
CA GLY A 63 -14.39 12.55 -24.18
C GLY A 63 -13.83 13.69 -23.33
N GLY A 64 -13.35 13.41 -22.11
CA GLY A 64 -12.79 14.41 -21.21
C GLY A 64 -13.86 15.18 -20.44
N GLU A 65 -15.00 14.55 -20.15
CA GLU A 65 -16.07 15.12 -19.34
C GLU A 65 -16.54 14.10 -18.29
N TRP A 66 -16.75 14.59 -17.06
CA TRP A 66 -17.46 13.84 -16.03
C TRP A 66 -18.97 13.88 -16.34
N ASN A 67 -19.53 12.71 -16.62
CA ASN A 67 -20.92 12.49 -16.98
C ASN A 67 -21.42 11.17 -16.38
N GLU A 68 -22.70 10.83 -16.56
CA GLU A 68 -23.27 9.61 -15.98
C GLU A 68 -22.48 8.33 -16.30
N GLU A 69 -21.86 8.23 -17.48
CA GLU A 69 -21.06 7.08 -17.88
C GLU A 69 -19.71 7.05 -17.16
N SER A 70 -18.94 8.15 -17.19
CA SER A 70 -17.62 8.23 -16.56
C SER A 70 -17.68 8.26 -15.03
N GLU A 71 -18.77 8.76 -14.45
CA GLU A 71 -18.99 8.81 -13.00
C GLU A 71 -19.49 7.47 -12.44
N SER A 72 -20.17 6.64 -13.24
CA SER A 72 -20.80 5.39 -12.77
C SER A 72 -19.85 4.39 -12.08
N GLY A 73 -18.55 4.47 -12.40
CA GLY A 73 -17.50 3.63 -11.82
C GLY A 73 -16.59 4.37 -10.83
N VAL A 74 -16.82 5.65 -10.56
CA VAL A 74 -16.00 6.47 -9.69
C VAL A 74 -16.68 6.62 -8.33
N ASP A 75 -16.19 5.86 -7.36
CA ASP A 75 -16.54 6.08 -5.96
C ASP A 75 -15.71 7.24 -5.41
N LEU A 76 -16.35 8.38 -5.12
CA LEU A 76 -15.70 9.57 -4.56
C LEU A 76 -15.82 9.58 -3.04
N THR A 77 -14.78 10.06 -2.38
CA THR A 77 -14.74 10.30 -0.94
C THR A 77 -14.11 11.66 -0.66
N LEU A 78 -14.47 12.25 0.47
CA LEU A 78 -13.86 13.48 0.96
C LEU A 78 -12.58 13.17 1.75
N LEU A 79 -11.55 13.97 1.54
CA LEU A 79 -10.35 14.00 2.39
C LEU A 79 -10.13 15.41 2.93
N CYS A 80 -9.64 15.49 4.16
CA CYS A 80 -9.00 16.70 4.68
C CYS A 80 -7.69 16.98 3.90
N THR A 81 -7.24 18.24 3.85
CA THR A 81 -6.04 18.65 3.07
C THR A 81 -4.77 17.87 3.45
N HIS A 82 -4.59 17.51 4.72
CA HIS A 82 -3.47 16.68 5.16
C HIS A 82 -3.55 15.23 4.64
N CYS A 83 -4.75 14.64 4.67
CA CYS A 83 -4.97 13.30 4.12
C CYS A 83 -4.83 13.30 2.60
N TYR A 84 -5.23 14.38 1.92
CA TYR A 84 -5.03 14.58 0.49
C TYR A 84 -3.54 14.55 0.14
N GLU A 85 -2.70 15.32 0.84
CA GLU A 85 -1.25 15.31 0.59
C GLU A 85 -0.62 13.95 0.87
N ALA A 86 -1.06 13.27 1.94
CA ALA A 86 -0.62 11.91 2.22
C ALA A 86 -1.02 10.92 1.11
N ALA A 87 -2.24 11.05 0.56
CA ALA A 87 -2.72 10.23 -0.56
C ALA A 87 -1.95 10.54 -1.85
N ARG A 88 -1.71 11.83 -2.13
CA ARG A 88 -0.88 12.29 -3.25
C ARG A 88 0.52 11.71 -3.19
N ALA A 89 1.19 11.82 -2.05
CA ALA A 89 2.55 11.31 -1.86
C ALA A 89 2.67 9.80 -2.14
N ARG A 90 1.65 9.00 -1.83
CA ARG A 90 1.66 7.54 -2.08
C ARG A 90 1.30 7.16 -3.51
N ASN A 91 0.73 8.07 -4.30
CA ASN A 91 0.14 7.73 -5.61
C ASN A 91 0.77 8.48 -6.78
N ILE A 92 1.47 9.58 -6.55
CA ILE A 92 2.11 10.39 -7.60
C ILE A 92 3.23 9.61 -8.29
N ASP A 93 4.07 8.93 -7.50
CA ASP A 93 5.18 8.11 -8.00
C ASP A 93 4.75 6.66 -8.12
N VAL A 94 4.29 6.28 -9.31
CA VAL A 94 3.99 4.88 -9.63
C VAL A 94 5.28 4.21 -10.10
N PRO A 95 5.76 3.13 -9.44
CA PRO A 95 6.94 2.41 -9.91
C PRO A 95 6.77 2.00 -11.36
N GLN A 96 7.79 2.20 -12.20
CA GLN A 96 7.67 2.08 -13.66
C GLN A 96 7.04 0.75 -14.11
N LEU A 97 7.45 -0.37 -13.51
CA LEU A 97 6.90 -1.70 -13.84
C LEU A 97 5.49 -1.95 -13.29
N ALA A 98 5.03 -1.13 -12.35
CA ALA A 98 3.65 -1.15 -11.85
C ALA A 98 2.71 -0.26 -12.70
N ARG A 99 3.24 0.51 -13.66
CA ARG A 99 2.45 1.26 -14.65
C ARG A 99 2.59 0.59 -16.01
N GLY A 100 1.49 0.05 -16.53
CA GLY A 100 1.49 -0.63 -17.83
C GLY A 100 1.45 0.33 -19.02
N ALA A 101 1.58 -0.23 -20.23
CA ALA A 101 1.26 0.48 -21.46
C ALA A 101 -0.22 0.90 -21.54
N SER A 102 -1.09 0.10 -20.91
CA SER A 102 -2.48 0.43 -20.56
C SER A 102 -2.64 0.55 -19.05
N VAL A 103 -3.82 0.99 -18.58
CA VAL A 103 -4.14 1.06 -17.14
C VAL A 103 -3.97 -0.30 -16.45
N ALA A 104 -4.56 -1.35 -17.03
CA ALA A 104 -4.35 -2.72 -16.59
C ALA A 104 -3.04 -3.28 -17.14
N LEU A 105 -2.33 -4.07 -16.33
CA LEU A 105 -1.14 -4.79 -16.75
C LEU A 105 -1.54 -6.04 -17.54
N SER A 106 -0.83 -6.29 -18.64
CA SER A 106 -0.80 -7.61 -19.27
C SER A 106 -0.10 -8.63 -18.36
N GLU A 107 -0.29 -9.92 -18.65
CA GLU A 107 0.38 -11.00 -17.89
C GLU A 107 1.92 -10.90 -17.93
N ASP A 108 2.49 -10.48 -19.07
CA ASP A 108 3.94 -10.30 -19.22
C ASP A 108 4.45 -9.10 -18.40
N GLU A 109 3.73 -7.97 -18.40
CA GLU A 109 4.07 -6.81 -17.57
C GLU A 109 3.97 -7.14 -16.08
N ALA A 110 2.90 -7.83 -15.66
CA ALA A 110 2.75 -8.29 -14.28
C ALA A 110 3.88 -9.25 -13.89
N SER A 111 4.26 -10.20 -14.76
CA SER A 111 5.38 -11.11 -14.54
C SER A 111 6.70 -10.35 -14.34
N LYS A 112 6.99 -9.34 -15.17
CA LYS A 112 8.17 -8.48 -15.03
C LYS A 112 8.17 -7.69 -13.74
N LEU A 113 7.01 -7.15 -13.33
CA LEU A 113 6.84 -6.47 -12.06
C LEU A 113 7.20 -7.38 -10.89
N PHE A 114 6.63 -8.58 -10.82
CA PHE A 114 6.92 -9.53 -9.75
C PHE A 114 8.39 -9.96 -9.73
N HIS A 115 8.96 -10.24 -10.90
CA HIS A 115 10.37 -10.59 -11.02
C HIS A 115 11.28 -9.47 -10.50
N HIS A 116 11.02 -8.22 -10.89
CA HIS A 116 11.77 -7.07 -10.41
C HIS A 116 11.59 -6.86 -8.90
N ALA A 117 10.37 -6.96 -8.40
CA ALA A 117 10.07 -6.79 -6.99
C ALA A 117 10.83 -7.80 -6.12
N VAL A 118 10.98 -9.05 -6.56
CA VAL A 118 11.81 -10.06 -5.87
C VAL A 118 13.28 -9.64 -5.81
N HIS A 119 13.84 -9.12 -6.90
CA HIS A 119 15.22 -8.63 -6.91
C HIS A 119 15.41 -7.38 -6.05
N ALA A 120 14.46 -6.44 -6.09
CA ALA A 120 14.47 -5.26 -5.23
C ALA A 120 14.39 -5.66 -3.76
N ALA A 121 13.50 -6.61 -3.42
CA ALA A 121 13.36 -7.16 -2.08
C ALA A 121 14.65 -7.83 -1.57
N GLN A 122 15.36 -8.58 -2.42
CA GLN A 122 16.66 -9.16 -2.08
C GLN A 122 17.69 -8.07 -1.76
N ALA A 123 17.75 -7.00 -2.56
CA ALA A 123 18.71 -5.92 -2.36
C ALA A 123 18.48 -5.16 -1.04
N ILE A 124 17.23 -4.78 -0.73
CA ILE A 124 16.92 -4.12 0.55
C ILE A 124 17.20 -5.05 1.74
N GLN A 125 16.94 -6.35 1.56
CA GLN A 125 17.18 -7.35 2.59
C GLN A 125 18.67 -7.47 2.92
N GLU A 126 19.52 -7.60 1.90
CA GLU A 126 20.98 -7.63 2.06
C GLU A 126 21.51 -6.36 2.73
N GLN A 127 21.03 -5.19 2.29
CA GLN A 127 21.43 -3.91 2.86
C GLN A 127 21.04 -3.79 4.35
N SER A 128 19.79 -4.13 4.67
CA SER A 128 19.27 -4.10 6.04
C SER A 128 20.01 -5.09 6.94
N GLN A 129 20.23 -6.33 6.47
CA GLN A 129 20.95 -7.35 7.20
C GLN A 129 22.42 -6.98 7.44
N ALA A 130 23.10 -6.38 6.46
CA ALA A 130 24.48 -5.92 6.61
C ALA A 130 24.59 -4.77 7.62
N LYS A 131 23.61 -3.86 7.64
CA LYS A 131 23.60 -2.69 8.53
C LYS A 131 23.29 -3.06 9.98
N TRP A 132 22.29 -3.91 10.19
CA TRP A 132 21.70 -4.15 11.52
C TRP A 132 22.04 -5.51 12.12
N ASN A 133 22.44 -6.47 11.29
CA ASN A 133 22.73 -7.85 11.70
C ASN A 133 21.58 -8.52 12.49
N TRP A 134 20.33 -8.11 12.22
CA TRP A 134 19.14 -8.59 12.95
C TRP A 134 18.82 -10.06 12.68
N HIS A 135 19.17 -10.57 11.49
CA HIS A 135 18.86 -11.94 11.05
C HIS A 135 19.60 -13.04 11.83
N THR A 136 20.62 -12.65 12.61
CA THR A 136 21.37 -13.55 13.48
C THR A 136 20.95 -13.45 14.95
N MET A 137 19.98 -12.58 15.28
CA MET A 137 19.50 -12.38 16.65
C MET A 137 18.82 -13.64 17.18
N ALA A 138 19.08 -13.98 18.44
CA ALA A 138 18.64 -15.24 19.03
C ALA A 138 17.11 -15.36 19.14
N ARG A 139 16.41 -14.24 19.35
CA ARG A 139 14.97 -14.20 19.57
C ARG A 139 14.32 -13.08 18.80
N TRP A 140 13.08 -13.32 18.42
CA TRP A 140 12.19 -12.34 17.82
C TRP A 140 10.85 -12.38 18.58
N ASP A 141 10.20 -11.23 18.63
CA ASP A 141 8.84 -11.06 19.12
C ASP A 141 8.18 -9.93 18.33
N TYR A 142 6.86 -9.90 18.24
CA TYR A 142 6.16 -8.79 17.58
C TYR A 142 4.87 -8.44 18.32
N SER A 143 4.49 -7.17 18.22
CA SER A 143 3.28 -6.63 18.80
C SER A 143 2.47 -5.93 17.71
N VAL A 144 1.24 -6.40 17.52
CA VAL A 144 0.25 -5.75 16.63
C VAL A 144 -0.35 -4.50 17.27
N GLU A 145 -0.29 -4.36 18.59
CA GLU A 145 -0.76 -3.16 19.29
C GLU A 145 0.20 -1.97 19.09
N SER A 146 1.51 -2.22 19.22
CA SER A 146 2.53 -1.18 19.03
C SER A 146 3.10 -1.13 17.62
N LEU A 147 2.68 -2.04 16.73
CA LEU A 147 3.20 -2.20 15.38
C LEU A 147 4.73 -2.27 15.35
N THR A 148 5.30 -3.13 16.20
CA THR A 148 6.75 -3.32 16.29
C THR A 148 7.17 -4.77 16.23
N LEU A 149 8.33 -5.00 15.63
CA LEU A 149 9.09 -6.24 15.76
C LEU A 149 10.30 -5.97 16.67
N THR A 150 10.49 -6.82 17.67
CA THR A 150 11.63 -6.78 18.58
C THR A 150 12.55 -7.96 18.32
N MET A 151 13.84 -7.68 18.17
CA MET A 151 14.90 -8.68 18.03
C MET A 151 15.81 -8.57 19.24
N SER A 152 15.99 -9.67 19.97
CA SER A 152 16.74 -9.72 21.22
C SER A 152 17.81 -10.79 21.20
N ASP A 153 18.90 -10.54 21.91
CA ASP A 153 20.05 -11.40 21.98
C ASP A 153 20.73 -11.28 23.37
N PRO A 154 21.30 -12.36 23.93
CA PRO A 154 22.00 -12.28 25.21
C PRO A 154 23.20 -11.32 25.21
N ASP A 155 23.88 -11.18 24.06
CA ASP A 155 25.20 -10.53 23.97
C ASP A 155 25.16 -9.24 23.14
N ARG A 156 24.00 -8.86 22.58
CA ARG A 156 23.84 -7.67 21.73
C ARG A 156 22.67 -6.78 22.18
N PRO A 157 22.73 -5.46 21.90
CA PRO A 157 21.61 -4.56 22.16
C PRO A 157 20.33 -5.01 21.45
N THR A 158 19.19 -4.77 22.09
CA THR A 158 17.88 -5.07 21.49
C THR A 158 17.64 -4.15 20.30
N LEU A 159 17.15 -4.72 19.20
CA LEU A 159 16.73 -3.97 18.03
C LEU A 159 15.22 -3.96 17.94
N VAL A 160 14.65 -2.82 17.56
CA VAL A 160 13.22 -2.67 17.28
C VAL A 160 13.06 -2.10 15.87
N ALA A 161 12.10 -2.63 15.13
CA ALA A 161 11.64 -2.09 13.85
C ALA A 161 10.16 -1.78 13.92
N ASP A 162 9.72 -0.78 13.15
CA ASP A 162 8.31 -0.59 12.87
C ASP A 162 7.84 -1.70 11.92
N LEU A 163 6.65 -2.22 12.16
CA LEU A 163 6.09 -3.39 11.50
C LEU A 163 4.87 -2.96 10.69
N ARG A 164 4.74 -3.50 9.48
CA ARG A 164 3.50 -3.49 8.68
C ARG A 164 3.16 -4.91 8.26
N LEU A 165 1.95 -5.40 8.57
CA LEU A 165 1.55 -6.75 8.19
C LEU A 165 1.19 -6.79 6.70
N VAL A 166 1.67 -7.83 6.02
CA VAL A 166 1.34 -8.09 4.62
C VAL A 166 0.25 -9.15 4.53
N GLY A 167 0.51 -10.32 5.12
CA GLY A 167 -0.39 -11.46 5.03
C GLY A 167 0.27 -12.72 5.57
N SER A 168 -0.37 -13.86 5.35
CA SER A 168 0.11 -15.15 5.82
C SER A 168 -0.10 -16.25 4.78
N TYR A 169 0.86 -17.17 4.72
CA TYR A 169 0.79 -18.38 3.92
C TYR A 169 0.60 -19.60 4.83
N SER A 170 -0.39 -20.42 4.53
CA SER A 170 -0.69 -21.66 5.25
C SER A 170 -0.19 -22.87 4.48
N THR A 171 0.73 -23.64 5.05
CA THR A 171 1.21 -24.89 4.44
C THR A 171 0.21 -26.05 4.57
N ASN A 172 -0.81 -25.90 5.42
CA ASN A 172 -1.87 -26.89 5.56
C ASN A 172 -2.89 -26.79 4.43
N THR A 173 -3.15 -25.58 3.95
CA THR A 173 -4.18 -25.30 2.93
C THR A 173 -3.60 -24.88 1.59
N ASN A 174 -2.30 -24.57 1.52
CA ASN A 174 -1.63 -23.99 0.34
C ASN A 174 -2.34 -22.73 -0.14
N THR A 175 -2.57 -21.81 0.80
CA THR A 175 -3.26 -20.55 0.53
C THR A 175 -2.52 -19.37 1.14
N PHE A 176 -2.56 -18.24 0.44
CA PHE A 176 -2.17 -16.94 0.97
C PHE A 176 -3.40 -16.13 1.33
N GLN A 177 -3.40 -15.54 2.53
CA GLN A 177 -4.43 -14.63 3.00
C GLN A 177 -3.81 -13.28 3.35
N TRP A 178 -4.36 -12.20 2.80
CA TRP A 178 -3.89 -10.86 3.10
C TRP A 178 -4.22 -10.44 4.54
N ALA A 179 -3.41 -9.53 5.10
CA ALA A 179 -3.64 -9.02 6.45
C ALA A 179 -4.94 -8.19 6.53
N TRP A 180 -5.29 -7.45 5.47
CA TRP A 180 -6.55 -6.67 5.41
C TRP A 180 -7.81 -7.53 5.51
N GLU A 181 -7.78 -8.78 5.03
CA GLU A 181 -8.89 -9.72 5.24
C GLU A 181 -8.96 -10.18 6.70
N THR A 182 -7.82 -10.35 7.35
CA THR A 182 -7.74 -10.95 8.70
C THR A 182 -8.08 -9.96 9.80
N CYS A 183 -7.58 -8.73 9.70
CA CYS A 183 -7.77 -7.69 10.71
C CYS A 183 -8.96 -6.76 10.40
N GLY A 184 -9.42 -6.76 9.14
CA GLY A 184 -10.38 -5.77 8.62
C GLY A 184 -9.69 -4.53 8.03
N ASP A 185 -10.41 -3.83 7.14
CA ASP A 185 -9.87 -2.74 6.31
C ASP A 185 -9.38 -1.51 7.10
N CYS A 186 -9.89 -1.30 8.32
CA CYS A 186 -9.55 -0.14 9.14
C CYS A 186 -8.46 -0.43 10.19
N ALA A 187 -7.99 -1.68 10.28
CA ALA A 187 -7.00 -2.07 11.27
C ALA A 187 -5.63 -1.46 10.93
N PRO A 188 -5.00 -0.69 11.84
CA PRO A 188 -3.72 -0.03 11.58
C PRO A 188 -2.62 -0.97 11.08
N GLU A 189 -2.57 -2.20 11.63
CA GLU A 189 -1.61 -3.22 11.26
C GLU A 189 -1.75 -3.71 9.81
N ALA A 190 -2.97 -3.63 9.27
CA ALA A 190 -3.32 -4.14 7.94
C ALA A 190 -3.42 -3.04 6.87
N ALA A 191 -3.41 -1.76 7.27
CA ALA A 191 -3.56 -0.61 6.39
C ALA A 191 -2.56 -0.61 5.21
N ALA A 192 -1.34 -1.12 5.43
CA ALA A 192 -0.34 -1.24 4.37
C ALA A 192 -0.77 -2.26 3.29
N SER A 193 -1.23 -3.44 3.70
CA SER A 193 -1.73 -4.46 2.78
C SER A 193 -3.03 -4.03 2.10
N ALA A 194 -3.92 -3.31 2.80
CA ALA A 194 -5.17 -2.81 2.24
C ALA A 194 -4.94 -1.87 1.04
N ARG A 195 -3.88 -1.06 1.06
CA ARG A 195 -3.49 -0.21 -0.07
C ARG A 195 -3.19 -0.99 -1.35
N LEU A 196 -2.62 -2.20 -1.21
CA LEU A 196 -2.31 -3.04 -2.37
C LEU A 196 -3.56 -3.57 -3.06
N ARG A 197 -4.70 -3.68 -2.34
CA ARG A 197 -5.98 -4.06 -2.95
C ARG A 197 -6.38 -3.06 -4.02
N GLU A 198 -6.29 -1.76 -3.73
CA GLU A 198 -6.63 -0.70 -4.68
C GLU A 198 -5.65 -0.66 -5.86
N LEU A 199 -4.35 -0.92 -5.62
CA LEU A 199 -3.39 -1.14 -6.71
C LEU A 199 -3.83 -2.32 -7.59
N GLY A 200 -4.26 -3.42 -6.99
CA GLY A 200 -4.81 -4.58 -7.67
C GLY A 200 -5.98 -4.24 -8.58
N THR A 201 -6.94 -3.48 -8.07
CA THR A 201 -8.10 -3.00 -8.82
C THR A 201 -7.67 -2.13 -9.99
N VAL A 202 -6.84 -1.10 -9.73
CA VAL A 202 -6.40 -0.14 -10.75
C VAL A 202 -5.55 -0.80 -11.84
N ARG A 203 -4.73 -1.80 -11.49
CA ARG A 203 -3.81 -2.47 -12.43
C ARG A 203 -4.33 -3.80 -12.98
N GLY A 204 -5.53 -4.23 -12.58
CA GLY A 204 -6.09 -5.51 -13.00
C GLY A 204 -5.35 -6.74 -12.45
N ILE A 205 -4.65 -6.60 -11.31
CA ILE A 205 -3.91 -7.71 -10.68
C ILE A 205 -4.82 -8.38 -9.64
N SER A 206 -5.62 -9.35 -10.09
CA SER A 206 -6.65 -10.00 -9.28
C SER A 206 -6.15 -10.57 -7.95
N LYS A 207 -4.92 -11.10 -7.89
CA LYS A 207 -4.33 -11.67 -6.66
C LYS A 207 -4.16 -10.63 -5.53
N LEU A 208 -3.98 -9.35 -5.85
CA LEU A 208 -3.91 -8.30 -4.82
C LEU A 208 -5.29 -7.93 -4.28
N ALA A 209 -6.34 -8.13 -5.07
CA ALA A 209 -7.73 -7.83 -4.71
C ALA A 209 -8.52 -9.05 -4.21
N THR A 210 -7.91 -10.25 -4.25
CA THR A 210 -8.53 -11.48 -3.76
C THR A 210 -8.10 -11.72 -2.31
N PRO A 211 -9.02 -11.79 -1.33
CA PRO A 211 -8.69 -11.84 0.10
C PRO A 211 -7.86 -13.06 0.49
N ASN A 212 -8.22 -14.22 -0.06
CA ASN A 212 -7.57 -15.49 0.16
C ASN A 212 -7.55 -16.28 -1.16
N PHE A 213 -6.38 -16.78 -1.56
CA PHE A 213 -6.22 -17.53 -2.80
C PHE A 213 -5.22 -18.67 -2.66
N ALA A 214 -5.38 -19.70 -3.49
CA ALA A 214 -4.45 -20.82 -3.56
C ALA A 214 -3.12 -20.38 -4.15
N CYS A 215 -2.02 -20.77 -3.51
CA CYS A 215 -0.66 -20.48 -3.97
C CYS A 215 0.34 -21.47 -3.38
N ASP A 216 1.57 -21.46 -3.88
CA ASP A 216 2.71 -22.12 -3.24
C ASP A 216 3.49 -21.14 -2.35
N GLU A 217 4.52 -21.65 -1.68
CA GLU A 217 5.37 -20.86 -0.78
C GLU A 217 6.16 -19.77 -1.53
N ASP A 218 6.63 -20.06 -2.73
CA ASP A 218 7.37 -19.12 -3.58
C ASP A 218 6.49 -17.93 -3.99
N GLU A 219 5.22 -18.19 -4.28
CA GLU A 219 4.25 -17.15 -4.58
C GLU A 219 3.92 -16.28 -3.37
N GLY A 220 3.87 -16.85 -2.16
CA GLY A 220 3.77 -16.07 -0.92
C GLY A 220 4.93 -15.06 -0.78
N TRP A 221 6.16 -15.48 -1.08
CA TRP A 221 7.31 -14.58 -1.12
C TRP A 221 7.21 -13.51 -2.22
N LYS A 222 6.67 -13.84 -3.39
CA LYS A 222 6.44 -12.85 -4.47
C LYS A 222 5.45 -11.77 -4.02
N MET A 223 4.39 -12.13 -3.30
CA MET A 223 3.43 -11.15 -2.75
C MET A 223 4.11 -10.20 -1.75
N ALA A 224 4.88 -10.76 -0.80
CA ALA A 224 5.62 -9.96 0.17
C ALA A 224 6.68 -9.06 -0.50
N SER A 225 7.37 -9.57 -1.52
CA SER A 225 8.35 -8.81 -2.30
C SER A 225 7.72 -7.65 -3.05
N LEU A 226 6.56 -7.88 -3.69
CA LEU A 226 5.80 -6.82 -4.33
C LEU A 226 5.33 -5.77 -3.32
N ALA A 227 4.84 -6.19 -2.16
CA ALA A 227 4.44 -5.30 -1.09
C ALA A 227 5.62 -4.40 -0.65
N ALA A 228 6.80 -4.98 -0.38
CA ALA A 228 7.99 -4.20 -0.03
C ALA A 228 8.38 -3.20 -1.11
N TYR A 229 8.38 -3.62 -2.38
CA TYR A 229 8.77 -2.77 -3.49
C TYR A 229 7.82 -1.57 -3.66
N VAL A 230 6.50 -1.82 -3.65
CA VAL A 230 5.49 -0.76 -3.85
C VAL A 230 5.37 0.15 -2.63
N LEU A 231 5.45 -0.41 -1.43
CA LEU A 231 5.27 0.33 -0.18
C LEU A 231 6.57 0.90 0.40
N GLY A 232 7.68 0.78 -0.34
CA GLY A 232 8.99 1.33 0.00
C GLY A 232 9.53 0.85 1.34
N ALA A 233 9.56 -0.47 1.57
CA ALA A 233 10.05 -1.03 2.82
C ALA A 233 11.58 -1.11 2.90
N ASP A 234 12.15 -1.02 4.11
CA ASP A 234 13.60 -1.22 4.33
C ASP A 234 13.98 -2.71 4.36
N SER A 235 13.07 -3.59 4.76
CA SER A 235 13.32 -5.04 4.83
C SER A 235 12.05 -5.87 4.96
N LEU A 236 12.22 -7.18 4.76
CA LEU A 236 11.16 -8.17 4.87
C LEU A 236 11.50 -9.20 5.96
N TYR A 237 10.48 -9.63 6.68
CA TYR A 237 10.60 -10.74 7.61
C TYR A 237 9.45 -11.70 7.49
N ARG A 238 9.80 -12.99 7.53
CA ARG A 238 8.85 -14.08 7.59
C ARG A 238 9.01 -14.77 8.93
N ALA A 239 7.98 -14.65 9.77
CA ALA A 239 7.99 -15.24 11.10
C ALA A 239 8.09 -16.77 11.00
N PRO A 240 9.07 -17.42 11.64
CA PRO A 240 9.16 -18.87 11.66
C PRO A 240 8.01 -19.45 12.48
N SER A 241 7.12 -20.19 11.83
CA SER A 241 6.04 -20.93 12.47
C SER A 241 5.87 -22.29 11.79
N LYS A 242 5.19 -23.24 12.45
CA LYS A 242 5.05 -24.62 11.94
C LYS A 242 4.27 -24.69 10.63
N HIS A 243 3.12 -24.02 10.57
CA HIS A 243 2.18 -24.16 9.45
C HIS A 243 1.67 -22.83 8.89
N LEU A 244 1.95 -21.72 9.56
CA LEU A 244 1.44 -20.39 9.19
C LEU A 244 2.58 -19.38 9.10
N GLN A 245 3.06 -19.13 7.89
CA GLN A 245 4.16 -18.20 7.67
C GLN A 245 3.60 -16.78 7.58
N ILE A 246 3.93 -15.92 8.53
CA ILE A 246 3.46 -14.52 8.56
C ILE A 246 4.51 -13.63 7.92
N PHE A 247 4.11 -12.82 6.94
CA PHE A 247 4.96 -11.87 6.23
C PHE A 247 4.77 -10.44 6.74
N MET A 248 5.89 -9.79 7.04
CA MET A 248 5.96 -8.45 7.62
C MET A 248 6.94 -7.59 6.83
N LEU A 249 6.57 -6.33 6.58
CA LEU A 249 7.50 -5.28 6.18
C LEU A 249 8.08 -4.64 7.44
N LEU A 250 9.37 -4.31 7.42
CA LEU A 250 10.08 -3.74 8.55
C LEU A 250 10.83 -2.49 8.15
N ASP A 251 10.63 -1.43 8.93
CA ASP A 251 11.15 -0.08 8.69
C ASP A 251 11.70 0.55 9.97
N ASN A 252 12.43 1.66 9.86
CA ASN A 252 12.82 2.51 11.00
C ASN A 252 13.51 1.74 12.15
N TRP A 253 14.38 0.80 11.77
CA TRP A 253 15.21 0.04 12.71
C TRP A 253 15.95 0.96 13.68
N ARG A 254 15.96 0.58 14.96
CA ARG A 254 16.59 1.33 16.05
C ARG A 254 17.06 0.41 17.16
N VAL A 255 18.12 0.83 17.85
CA VAL A 255 18.60 0.17 19.07
C VAL A 255 17.79 0.67 20.25
N VAL A 256 17.33 -0.23 21.11
CA VAL A 256 16.67 0.10 22.39
C VAL A 256 17.55 -0.39 23.53
N SER A 257 17.88 0.52 24.44
CA SER A 257 18.69 0.28 25.64
C SER A 257 17.88 -0.29 26.79
#